data_AF-A0AAF3EFG5-F1
#
_entry.id   AF-A0AAF3EFG5-F1
#
_cell.length_a   1.000
_cell.length_b   1.000
_cell.length_c   1.000
_cell.angle_alpha   90.00
_cell.angle_beta   90.00
_cell.angle_gamma   90.00
#
_symmetry.space_group_name_H-M   'P 1'
#
loop_
_entity.id
_entity.type
_entity.pdbx_description
1 polymer ?
#
loop_
_entity_poly.entity_id
_entity_poly.type
_entity_poly.pdbx_seq_one_letter_code
_entity_poly.pdbx_strand_id
1 'polypeptide(L)'
;MIRSFANLSVSSGSRCFSTSVNKKSSLSTRPIQRPTYSPYNLFIKEQYPKLKTHENERVSEVMKKIASAWKNVSAAEKDRLTVQAKKVADERKKALSDAEKLQIRENRIKRKERTLEKDVDAKYPDRPKKPASAYGLYLKNKGANAPRVDGQKLDFKQLASDWKNLGESEKEKYRTEAEKAMSIYNAEVKEWRDKHGLKKM
;
A
#
# COMPACT_ATOMS: atom_id res chain seq x y z
N MET A 1 38.81 50.76 -2.39
CA MET A 1 37.98 49.85 -1.57
C MET A 1 36.53 50.03 -1.98
N ILE A 2 36.00 49.16 -2.84
CA ILE A 2 34.57 49.12 -3.17
C ILE A 2 34.18 47.65 -3.15
N ARG A 3 33.63 47.19 -2.02
CA ARG A 3 33.06 45.86 -1.87
C ARG A 3 31.67 45.88 -2.48
N SER A 4 31.56 45.31 -3.68
CA SER A 4 30.30 45.03 -4.35
C SER A 4 29.59 43.91 -3.58
N PHE A 5 28.50 44.25 -2.88
CA PHE A 5 27.64 43.25 -2.24
C PHE A 5 26.66 42.72 -3.27
N ALA A 6 26.90 41.47 -3.69
CA ALA A 6 26.05 40.72 -4.58
C ALA A 6 24.73 40.34 -3.90
N ASN A 7 23.65 40.50 -4.68
CA ASN A 7 22.27 40.13 -4.38
C ASN A 7 22.13 38.68 -3.90
N LEU A 8 21.59 38.50 -2.69
CA LEU A 8 21.03 37.23 -2.22
C LEU A 8 19.65 37.03 -2.86
N SER A 9 19.64 36.43 -4.05
CA SER A 9 18.43 35.87 -4.64
C SER A 9 18.17 34.48 -4.03
N VAL A 10 17.18 34.41 -3.15
CA VAL A 10 16.64 33.15 -2.62
C VAL A 10 15.92 32.44 -3.76
N SER A 11 16.61 31.49 -4.40
CA SER A 11 16.00 30.57 -5.37
C SER A 11 15.09 29.60 -4.62
N SER A 12 13.79 29.89 -4.67
CA SER A 12 12.71 29.03 -4.21
C SER A 12 12.79 27.67 -4.92
N GLY A 13 13.06 26.63 -4.14
CA GLY A 13 13.06 25.23 -4.60
C GLY A 13 11.67 24.81 -5.06
N SER A 14 11.39 25.02 -6.34
CA SER A 14 10.24 24.45 -7.03
C SER A 14 10.36 22.93 -7.01
N ARG A 15 9.47 22.29 -6.24
CA ARG A 15 9.20 20.85 -6.32
C ARG A 15 8.63 20.55 -7.71
N CYS A 16 9.51 20.23 -8.65
CA CYS A 16 9.12 19.74 -9.97
C CYS A 16 8.48 18.35 -9.81
N PHE A 17 7.15 18.31 -9.74
CA PHE A 17 6.39 17.11 -10.01
C PHE A 17 6.50 16.82 -11.51
N SER A 18 7.37 15.90 -11.88
CA SER A 18 7.44 15.37 -13.25
C SER A 18 6.13 14.64 -13.57
N THR A 19 5.25 15.30 -14.31
CA THR A 19 4.08 14.69 -14.94
C THR A 19 4.53 14.04 -16.25
N SER A 20 5.11 12.85 -16.17
CA SER A 20 5.21 11.98 -17.34
C SER A 20 3.81 11.45 -17.67
N VAL A 21 3.14 12.10 -18.62
CA VAL A 21 1.88 11.65 -19.20
C VAL A 21 2.17 10.46 -20.11
N ASN A 22 2.31 9.27 -19.53
CA ASN A 22 2.25 8.03 -20.31
C ASN A 22 0.78 7.62 -20.40
N LYS A 23 0.11 8.07 -21.46
CA LYS A 23 -1.30 7.77 -21.77
C LYS A 23 -1.39 6.34 -22.31
N LYS A 24 -1.16 5.35 -21.44
CA LYS A 24 -1.59 3.96 -21.69
C LYS A 24 -3.10 3.90 -21.42
N SER A 25 -3.86 3.66 -22.47
CA SER A 25 -5.26 3.25 -22.46
C SER A 25 -5.43 1.98 -21.64
N SER A 26 -5.45 2.12 -20.32
CA SER A 26 -5.87 1.07 -19.41
C SER A 26 -7.34 1.30 -19.14
N LEU A 27 -8.16 0.30 -19.49
CA LEU A 27 -9.43 0.08 -18.82
C LEU A 27 -9.18 0.31 -17.33
N SER A 28 -9.80 1.36 -16.80
CA SER A 28 -9.45 1.93 -15.51
C SER A 28 -9.65 0.86 -14.43
N THR A 29 -8.57 0.18 -14.01
CA THR A 29 -8.52 -0.73 -12.86
C THR A 29 -8.62 0.09 -11.57
N ARG A 30 -9.63 0.96 -11.47
CA ARG A 30 -9.93 1.67 -10.24
C ARG A 30 -10.22 0.58 -9.20
N PRO A 31 -9.50 0.57 -8.07
CA PRO A 31 -9.76 -0.39 -7.02
C PRO A 31 -11.25 -0.29 -6.66
N ILE A 32 -11.90 -1.45 -6.58
CA ILE A 32 -13.32 -1.60 -6.28
C ILE A 32 -13.65 -0.68 -5.10
N GLN A 33 -14.35 0.43 -5.38
CA GLN A 33 -14.69 1.37 -4.33
C GLN A 33 -15.52 0.61 -3.30
N ARG A 34 -15.08 0.67 -2.05
CA ARG A 34 -15.80 0.00 -0.98
C ARG A 34 -17.23 0.52 -0.96
N PRO A 35 -18.20 -0.37 -0.80
CA PRO A 35 -19.58 0.03 -0.71
C PRO A 35 -19.79 1.09 0.40
N THR A 36 -20.30 2.27 0.02
CA THR A 36 -20.68 3.32 0.98
C THR A 36 -22.02 2.93 1.63
N TYR A 37 -22.04 1.96 2.56
CA TYR A 37 -23.29 1.45 3.17
C TYR A 37 -23.39 1.64 4.67
N SER A 38 -22.88 2.76 5.17
CA SER A 38 -23.35 3.27 6.46
C SER A 38 -24.14 4.55 6.20
N PRO A 39 -25.30 4.75 6.85
CA PRO A 39 -26.01 6.03 6.85
C PRO A 39 -25.05 7.20 7.16
N TYR A 40 -24.09 6.96 8.06
CA TYR A 40 -23.05 7.93 8.40
C TYR A 40 -22.08 8.23 7.26
N ASN A 41 -21.74 7.25 6.41
CA ASN A 41 -20.86 7.49 5.26
C ASN A 41 -21.55 8.35 4.18
N LEU A 42 -22.87 8.17 4.01
CA LEU A 42 -23.67 9.04 3.16
C LEU A 42 -23.74 10.45 3.75
N PHE A 43 -23.96 10.55 5.07
CA PHE A 43 -23.93 11.83 5.76
C PHE A 43 -22.58 12.55 5.59
N ILE A 44 -21.46 11.85 5.75
CA ILE A 44 -20.12 12.40 5.48
C ILE A 44 -20.05 12.88 4.02
N LYS A 45 -20.50 12.08 3.05
CA LYS A 45 -20.47 12.46 1.62
C LYS A 45 -21.26 13.74 1.35
N GLU A 46 -22.38 13.95 2.04
CA GLU A 46 -23.22 15.15 1.90
C GLU A 46 -22.66 16.37 2.64
N GLN A 47 -22.07 16.18 3.83
CA GLN A 47 -21.64 17.27 4.71
C GLN A 47 -20.18 17.69 4.50
N TYR A 48 -19.32 16.77 4.08
CA TYR A 48 -17.90 17.02 3.84
C TYR A 48 -17.64 18.14 2.83
N PRO A 49 -18.27 18.19 1.63
CA PRO A 49 -18.06 19.31 0.71
C PRO A 49 -18.63 20.64 1.23
N LYS A 50 -19.65 20.60 2.09
CA LYS A 50 -20.26 21.81 2.69
C LYS A 50 -19.37 22.43 3.77
N LEU A 51 -18.58 21.60 4.47
CA LEU A 51 -17.74 22.01 5.57
C LEU A 51 -16.27 22.20 5.18
N LYS A 52 -15.81 21.57 4.10
CA LYS A 52 -14.49 21.79 3.53
C LYS A 52 -14.56 22.87 2.45
N THR A 53 -14.78 24.10 2.88
CA THR A 53 -14.92 25.26 2.00
C THR A 53 -13.57 25.86 1.62
N HIS A 54 -12.56 25.76 2.51
CA HIS A 54 -11.22 26.29 2.28
C HIS A 54 -10.18 25.19 2.07
N GLU A 55 -9.26 25.40 1.11
CA GLU A 55 -8.21 24.44 0.75
C GLU A 55 -7.26 24.11 1.92
N ASN A 56 -7.08 25.04 2.86
CA ASN A 56 -6.15 24.91 3.98
C ASN A 56 -6.78 24.34 5.27
N GLU A 57 -8.06 23.95 5.26
CA GLU A 57 -8.69 23.32 6.42
C GLU A 57 -8.21 21.88 6.61
N ARG A 58 -7.75 21.58 7.82
CA ARG A 58 -7.36 20.21 8.20
C ARG A 58 -8.58 19.30 8.11
N VAL A 59 -8.46 18.27 7.27
CA VAL A 59 -9.48 17.23 7.08
C VAL A 59 -9.93 16.61 8.41
N SER A 60 -9.03 16.48 9.39
CA SER A 60 -9.36 15.97 10.73
C SER A 60 -10.40 16.82 11.45
N GLU A 61 -10.31 18.15 11.34
CA GLU A 61 -11.22 19.07 12.03
C GLU A 61 -12.60 19.07 11.39
N VAL A 62 -12.65 19.02 10.06
CA VAL A 62 -13.90 18.85 9.30
C VAL A 62 -14.59 17.53 9.70
N MET A 63 -13.85 16.43 9.77
CA MET A 63 -14.42 15.14 10.17
C MET A 63 -14.92 15.12 11.62
N LYS A 64 -14.26 15.81 12.55
CA LYS A 64 -14.76 15.99 13.93
C LYS A 64 -16.07 16.78 13.95
N LYS A 65 -16.16 17.87 13.19
CA LYS A 65 -17.41 18.65 13.04
C LYS A 65 -18.56 17.79 12.51
N ILE A 66 -18.30 16.98 11.48
CA ILE A 66 -19.29 16.04 10.91
C ILE A 66 -19.70 14.98 11.93
N ALA A 67 -18.74 14.41 12.67
CA ALA A 67 -19.03 13.41 13.70
C ALA A 67 -19.91 13.99 14.83
N SER A 68 -19.63 15.22 15.26
CA SER A 68 -20.47 15.95 16.22
C SER A 68 -21.86 16.24 15.66
N ALA A 69 -21.95 16.68 14.40
CA ALA A 69 -23.23 16.92 13.73
C ALA A 69 -24.06 15.62 13.66
N TRP A 70 -23.45 14.48 13.31
CA TRP A 70 -24.12 13.18 13.24
C TRP A 70 -24.79 12.74 14.54
N LYS A 71 -24.16 13.05 15.69
CA LYS A 71 -24.75 12.75 17.00
C LYS A 71 -26.07 13.49 17.20
N ASN A 72 -26.17 14.73 16.70
CA ASN A 72 -27.32 15.62 16.84
C ASN A 72 -28.33 15.50 15.68
N VAL A 73 -28.10 14.63 14.70
CA VAL A 73 -29.08 14.40 13.61
C VAL A 73 -30.35 13.74 14.16
N SER A 74 -31.51 14.24 13.72
CA SER A 74 -32.83 13.73 14.09
C SER A 74 -33.01 12.26 13.67
N ALA A 75 -33.92 11.56 14.36
CA ALA A 75 -34.23 10.17 14.02
C ALA A 75 -34.73 10.03 12.57
N ALA A 76 -35.62 10.93 12.14
CA ALA A 76 -36.17 10.93 10.78
C ALA A 76 -35.10 11.04 9.68
N GLU A 77 -34.07 11.86 9.89
CA GLU A 77 -32.99 12.02 8.91
C GLU A 77 -32.03 10.81 8.92
N LYS A 78 -31.79 10.20 10.09
CA LYS A 78 -31.06 8.93 10.19
C LYS A 78 -31.81 7.80 9.46
N ASP A 79 -33.13 7.76 9.56
CA ASP A 79 -33.96 6.79 8.86
C ASP A 79 -33.93 7.00 7.35
N ARG A 80 -34.07 8.25 6.89
CA ARG A 80 -33.91 8.63 5.47
C ARG A 80 -32.58 8.13 4.90
N LEU A 81 -31.48 8.42 5.59
CA LEU A 81 -30.13 8.00 5.19
C LEU A 81 -29.95 6.49 5.25
N THR A 82 -30.66 5.79 6.14
CA THR A 82 -30.67 4.33 6.21
C THR A 82 -31.34 3.69 5.01
N VAL A 83 -32.50 4.21 4.61
CA VAL A 83 -33.19 3.77 3.39
C VAL A 83 -32.32 4.05 2.16
N GLN A 84 -31.72 5.24 2.08
CA GLN A 84 -30.82 5.61 0.99
C GLN A 84 -29.56 4.72 0.94
N ALA A 85 -28.96 4.41 2.09
CA ALA A 85 -27.80 3.51 2.18
C ALA A 85 -28.13 2.11 1.68
N LYS A 86 -29.32 1.57 2.03
CA LYS A 86 -29.79 0.28 1.53
C LYS A 86 -30.01 0.32 0.01
N LYS A 87 -30.66 1.36 -0.52
CA LYS A 87 -30.91 1.50 -1.97
C LYS A 87 -29.61 1.52 -2.77
N VAL A 88 -28.65 2.34 -2.37
CA VAL A 88 -27.32 2.41 -3.02
C VAL A 88 -26.57 1.06 -2.87
N ALA A 89 -26.88 0.29 -1.82
CA ALA A 89 -26.37 -1.07 -1.65
C ALA A 89 -26.86 -2.06 -2.68
N ASP A 90 -28.17 -2.08 -2.86
CA ASP A 90 -28.80 -2.99 -3.78
C ASP A 90 -28.46 -2.64 -5.22
N GLU A 91 -28.45 -1.35 -5.57
CA GLU A 91 -28.07 -0.88 -6.91
C GLU A 91 -26.65 -1.28 -7.28
N ARG A 92 -25.67 -1.07 -6.39
CA ARG A 92 -24.29 -1.49 -6.68
C ARG A 92 -24.19 -3.01 -6.74
N LYS A 93 -24.83 -3.75 -5.82
CA LYS A 93 -24.81 -5.22 -5.82
C LYS A 93 -25.31 -5.76 -7.16
N LYS A 94 -26.33 -5.13 -7.75
CA LYS A 94 -26.83 -5.43 -9.10
C LYS A 94 -25.87 -4.99 -10.20
N ALA A 95 -25.24 -3.82 -10.06
CA ALA A 95 -24.30 -3.26 -11.03
C ALA A 95 -22.90 -3.93 -11.04
N LEU A 96 -22.61 -4.85 -10.13
CA LEU A 96 -21.37 -5.62 -10.15
C LEU A 96 -21.37 -6.60 -11.34
N SER A 97 -20.39 -6.46 -12.22
CA SER A 97 -20.10 -7.46 -13.24
C SER A 97 -19.62 -8.77 -12.61
N ASP A 98 -19.74 -9.89 -13.34
CA ASP A 98 -19.28 -11.18 -12.83
C ASP A 98 -17.75 -11.23 -12.66
N ALA A 99 -17.01 -10.52 -13.51
CA ALA A 99 -15.57 -10.32 -13.34
C ALA A 99 -15.22 -9.58 -12.03
N GLU A 100 -15.95 -8.51 -11.69
CA GLU A 100 -15.77 -7.82 -10.41
C GLU A 100 -16.11 -8.71 -9.22
N LYS A 101 -17.20 -9.51 -9.30
CA LYS A 101 -17.56 -10.46 -8.22
C LYS A 101 -16.46 -11.50 -8.01
N LEU A 102 -15.89 -12.03 -9.10
CA LEU A 102 -14.78 -12.98 -9.05
C LEU A 102 -13.55 -12.35 -8.41
N GLN A 103 -13.18 -11.13 -8.82
CA GLN A 103 -12.05 -10.41 -8.23
C GLN A 103 -12.25 -10.14 -6.73
N ILE A 104 -13.47 -9.80 -6.29
CA ILE A 104 -13.79 -9.66 -4.86
C ILE A 104 -13.61 -10.98 -4.12
N ARG A 105 -14.09 -12.09 -4.71
CA ARG A 105 -13.95 -13.43 -4.13
C ARG A 105 -12.48 -13.81 -3.98
N GLU A 106 -11.67 -13.63 -5.02
CA GLU A 106 -10.23 -13.87 -4.99
C GLU A 106 -9.53 -13.02 -3.93
N ASN A 107 -9.86 -11.72 -3.86
CA ASN A 107 -9.29 -10.82 -2.86
C ASN A 107 -9.66 -11.25 -1.42
N ARG A 108 -10.86 -11.79 -1.21
CA ARG A 108 -11.28 -12.36 0.09
C ARG A 108 -10.51 -13.63 0.43
N ILE A 109 -10.31 -14.53 -0.54
CA ILE A 109 -9.52 -15.76 -0.38
C ILE A 109 -8.09 -15.40 -0.02
N LYS A 110 -7.43 -14.55 -0.83
CA LYS A 110 -6.06 -14.06 -0.58
C LYS A 110 -5.92 -13.40 0.79
N ARG A 111 -6.95 -12.68 1.27
CA ARG A 111 -6.92 -12.07 2.61
C ARG A 111 -6.99 -13.11 3.71
N LYS A 112 -7.84 -14.13 3.56
CA LYS A 112 -7.94 -15.25 4.52
C LYS A 112 -6.64 -16.05 4.55
N GLU A 113 -6.07 -16.37 3.39
CA GLU A 113 -4.78 -17.06 3.29
C GLU A 113 -3.68 -16.30 4.04
N ARG A 114 -3.55 -14.98 3.85
CA ARG A 114 -2.58 -14.17 4.60
C ARG A 114 -2.80 -14.17 6.11
N THR A 115 -4.04 -14.24 6.57
CA THR A 115 -4.32 -14.35 8.01
C THR A 115 -3.92 -15.73 8.52
N LEU A 116 -4.30 -16.80 7.82
CA LEU A 116 -3.92 -18.17 8.17
C LEU A 116 -2.40 -18.36 8.15
N GLU A 117 -1.69 -17.80 7.18
CA GLU A 117 -0.22 -17.86 7.13
C GLU A 117 0.41 -17.19 8.36
N LYS A 118 -0.15 -16.05 8.83
CA LYS A 118 0.33 -15.39 10.05
C LYS A 118 0.04 -16.20 11.30
N ASP A 119 -1.12 -16.86 11.36
CA ASP A 119 -1.47 -17.72 12.50
C ASP A 119 -0.56 -18.96 12.54
N VAL A 120 -0.21 -19.50 11.37
CA VAL A 120 0.81 -20.56 11.24
C VAL A 120 2.19 -20.06 11.67
N ASP A 121 2.61 -18.88 11.22
CA ASP A 121 3.88 -18.27 11.64
C ASP A 121 3.95 -18.03 13.15
N ALA A 122 2.84 -17.62 13.76
CA ALA A 122 2.74 -17.41 15.20
C ALA A 122 2.77 -18.73 15.98
N LYS A 123 2.16 -19.78 15.43
CA LYS A 123 2.11 -21.12 16.07
C LYS A 123 3.45 -21.85 15.97
N TYR A 124 4.22 -21.62 14.90
CA TYR A 124 5.45 -22.35 14.63
C TYR A 124 6.63 -21.40 14.37
N PRO A 125 7.29 -20.92 15.44
CA PRO A 125 8.42 -20.01 15.32
C PRO A 125 9.67 -20.66 14.69
N ASP A 126 9.73 -21.99 14.63
CA ASP A 126 10.76 -22.79 13.96
C ASP A 126 10.56 -22.89 12.44
N ARG A 127 9.44 -22.37 11.91
CA ARG A 127 9.16 -22.38 10.47
C ARG A 127 10.32 -21.71 9.72
N PRO A 128 10.90 -22.37 8.69
CA PRO A 128 11.95 -21.78 7.88
C PRO A 128 11.50 -20.42 7.31
N LYS A 129 12.40 -19.44 7.32
CA LYS A 129 12.12 -18.08 6.81
C LYS A 129 12.45 -17.98 5.34
N LYS A 130 11.63 -17.27 4.58
CA LYS A 130 11.88 -17.01 3.15
C LYS A 130 13.23 -16.30 2.99
N PRO A 131 14.13 -16.81 2.12
CA PRO A 131 15.41 -16.18 1.86
C PRO A 131 15.21 -14.85 1.11
N ALA A 132 16.23 -14.01 1.15
CA ALA A 132 16.24 -12.75 0.42
C ALA A 132 16.24 -13.00 -1.11
N SER A 133 15.56 -12.11 -1.86
CA SER A 133 15.67 -12.10 -3.32
C SER A 133 17.04 -11.59 -3.77
N ALA A 134 17.38 -11.72 -5.04
CA ALA A 134 18.64 -11.19 -5.62
C ALA A 134 18.88 -9.72 -5.27
N TYR A 135 17.84 -8.87 -5.40
CA TYR A 135 17.91 -7.47 -4.98
C TYR A 135 18.07 -7.32 -3.46
N GLY A 136 17.42 -8.17 -2.66
CA GLY A 136 17.60 -8.19 -1.20
C GLY A 136 19.02 -8.58 -0.78
N LEU A 137 19.66 -9.51 -1.50
CA LEU A 137 21.07 -9.87 -1.30
C LEU A 137 21.99 -8.72 -1.68
N TYR A 138 21.72 -8.05 -2.81
CA TYR A 138 22.43 -6.83 -3.19
C TYR A 138 22.32 -5.73 -2.13
N LEU A 139 21.12 -5.47 -1.61
CA LEU A 139 20.91 -4.51 -0.54
C LEU A 139 21.64 -4.91 0.75
N LYS A 140 21.66 -6.19 1.09
CA LYS A 140 22.41 -6.71 2.24
C LYS A 140 23.92 -6.49 2.06
N ASN A 141 24.44 -6.74 0.86
CA ASN A 141 25.85 -6.56 0.52
C ASN A 141 26.24 -5.07 0.55
N LYS A 142 25.43 -4.20 -0.07
CA LYS A 142 25.68 -2.74 -0.06
C LYS A 142 25.51 -2.14 1.34
N GLY A 143 24.52 -2.59 2.11
CA GLY A 143 24.33 -2.16 3.49
C GLY A 143 25.42 -2.62 4.46
N ALA A 144 26.09 -3.75 4.17
CA ALA A 144 27.24 -4.23 4.95
C ALA A 144 28.54 -3.46 4.62
N ASN A 145 28.71 -3.03 3.37
CA ASN A 145 29.90 -2.32 2.91
C ASN A 145 29.78 -0.78 2.98
N ALA A 146 28.60 -0.24 3.27
CA ALA A 146 28.41 1.21 3.40
C ALA A 146 28.99 1.72 4.73
N PRO A 147 29.77 2.82 4.72
CA PRO A 147 30.22 3.45 5.96
C PRO A 147 28.98 3.90 6.75
N ARG A 148 28.81 3.33 7.95
CA ARG A 148 27.74 3.75 8.87
C ARG A 148 28.18 5.00 9.59
N VAL A 149 27.71 6.15 9.12
CA VAL A 149 27.65 7.36 9.94
C VAL A 149 26.37 7.28 10.77
N ASP A 150 26.46 7.56 12.07
CA ASP A 150 25.32 7.48 12.99
C ASP A 150 24.12 8.29 12.45
N GLY A 151 22.98 7.62 12.33
CA GLY A 151 21.73 8.20 11.85
C GLY A 151 21.55 8.29 10.33
N GLN A 152 22.56 7.93 9.51
CA GLN A 152 22.39 7.88 8.05
C GLN A 152 21.56 6.67 7.62
N LYS A 153 20.45 6.95 6.93
CA LYS A 153 19.60 5.95 6.29
C LYS A 153 20.18 5.63 4.91
N LEU A 154 20.15 4.34 4.54
CA LEU A 154 20.47 3.93 3.17
C LEU A 154 19.51 4.64 2.20
N ASP A 155 20.07 5.28 1.18
CA ASP A 155 19.26 5.83 0.09
C ASP A 155 18.79 4.69 -0.82
N PHE A 156 17.63 4.13 -0.48
CA PHE A 156 17.00 3.07 -1.26
C PHE A 156 16.64 3.50 -2.68
N LYS A 157 16.45 4.80 -2.95
CA LYS A 157 16.15 5.29 -4.29
C LYS A 157 17.40 5.24 -5.16
N GLN A 158 18.53 5.64 -4.61
CA GLN A 158 19.83 5.50 -5.27
C GLN A 158 20.17 4.03 -5.50
N LEU A 159 20.07 3.18 -4.48
CA LEU A 159 20.35 1.74 -4.59
C LEU A 159 19.43 1.03 -5.62
N ALA A 160 18.17 1.47 -5.74
CA ALA A 160 17.27 0.94 -6.76
C ALA A 160 17.68 1.37 -8.18
N SER A 161 18.23 2.58 -8.34
CA SER A 161 18.79 3.06 -9.60
C SER A 161 20.06 2.29 -9.95
N ASP A 162 20.96 2.14 -8.98
CA ASP A 162 22.22 1.40 -9.13
C ASP A 162 21.95 -0.06 -9.50
N TRP A 163 20.98 -0.71 -8.86
CA TRP A 163 20.55 -2.05 -9.25
C TRP A 163 20.04 -2.14 -10.68
N LYS A 164 19.28 -1.14 -11.17
CA LYS A 164 18.81 -1.13 -12.56
C LYS A 164 19.97 -1.01 -13.53
N ASN A 165 20.95 -0.18 -13.21
CA ASN A 165 22.13 0.09 -14.04
C ASN A 165 23.24 -0.96 -13.89
N LEU A 166 23.13 -1.87 -12.91
CA LEU A 166 24.10 -2.94 -12.69
C LEU A 166 24.21 -3.85 -13.93
N GLY A 167 25.42 -4.30 -14.25
CA GLY A 167 25.66 -5.20 -15.36
C GLY A 167 24.96 -6.55 -15.16
N GLU A 168 24.57 -7.22 -16.25
CA GLU A 168 23.86 -8.49 -16.17
C GLU A 168 24.70 -9.57 -15.47
N SER A 169 26.01 -9.59 -15.70
CA SER A 169 26.96 -10.50 -15.03
C SER A 169 26.96 -10.34 -13.50
N GLU A 170 26.87 -9.11 -12.99
CA GLU A 170 26.83 -8.86 -11.55
C GLU A 170 25.47 -9.20 -10.95
N LYS A 171 24.37 -8.90 -11.67
CA LYS A 171 23.03 -9.33 -11.27
C LYS A 171 22.90 -10.84 -11.21
N GLU A 172 23.52 -11.54 -12.16
CA GLU A 172 23.45 -12.99 -12.28
C GLU A 172 24.06 -13.71 -11.08
N LYS A 173 25.14 -13.17 -10.50
CA LYS A 173 25.69 -13.67 -9.23
C LYS A 173 24.64 -13.67 -8.12
N TYR A 174 23.96 -12.56 -7.92
CA TYR A 174 22.90 -12.45 -6.91
C TYR A 174 21.66 -13.29 -7.24
N ARG A 175 21.33 -13.47 -8.52
CA ARG A 175 20.24 -14.37 -8.94
C ARG A 175 20.56 -15.82 -8.63
N THR A 176 21.75 -16.29 -9.01
CA THR A 176 22.22 -17.65 -8.73
C THR A 176 22.24 -17.93 -7.22
N GLU A 177 22.73 -16.98 -6.41
CA GLU A 177 22.72 -17.11 -4.95
C GLU A 177 21.29 -17.15 -4.38
N ALA A 178 20.40 -16.28 -4.85
CA ALA A 178 19.01 -16.23 -4.41
C ALA A 178 18.25 -17.50 -4.80
N GLU A 179 18.49 -18.04 -6.00
CA GLU A 179 17.87 -19.27 -6.48
C GLU A 179 18.33 -20.49 -5.69
N LYS A 180 19.64 -20.60 -5.40
CA LYS A 180 20.17 -21.64 -4.52
C LYS A 180 19.54 -21.57 -3.13
N ALA A 181 19.50 -20.39 -2.53
CA ALA A 181 18.89 -20.19 -1.22
C ALA A 181 17.38 -20.52 -1.24
N MET A 182 16.67 -20.14 -2.30
CA MET A 182 15.25 -20.47 -2.49
C MET A 182 15.01 -21.96 -2.65
N SER A 183 15.88 -22.67 -3.36
CA SER A 183 15.81 -24.12 -3.52
C SER A 183 15.95 -24.84 -2.19
N ILE A 184 16.96 -24.46 -1.38
CA ILE A 184 17.16 -24.99 -0.03
C ILE A 184 15.94 -24.71 0.85
N TYR A 185 15.48 -23.47 0.88
CA TYR A 185 14.28 -23.08 1.63
C TYR A 185 13.03 -23.88 1.22
N ASN A 186 12.85 -24.15 -0.08
CA ASN A 186 11.71 -24.93 -0.55
C ASN A 186 11.78 -26.38 -0.07
N ALA A 187 12.98 -26.98 0.01
CA ALA A 187 13.19 -28.30 0.57
C ALA A 187 12.92 -28.30 2.09
N GLU A 188 13.51 -27.36 2.84
CA GLU A 188 13.31 -27.21 4.29
C GLU A 188 11.83 -27.00 4.66
N VAL A 189 11.12 -26.13 3.92
CA VAL A 189 9.69 -25.90 4.17
C VAL A 189 8.85 -27.12 3.83
N LYS A 190 9.23 -27.91 2.82
CA LYS A 190 8.53 -29.15 2.49
C LYS A 190 8.67 -30.14 3.63
N GLU A 191 9.89 -30.42 4.08
CA GLU A 191 10.15 -31.31 5.22
C GLU A 191 9.48 -30.81 6.51
N TRP A 192 9.56 -29.50 6.77
CA TRP A 192 8.92 -28.88 7.91
C TRP A 192 7.38 -29.01 7.87
N ARG A 193 6.76 -28.86 6.69
CA ARG A 193 5.31 -29.07 6.52
C ARG A 193 4.90 -30.51 6.72
N ASP A 194 5.68 -31.45 6.18
CA ASP A 194 5.43 -32.88 6.31
C ASP A 194 5.51 -33.31 7.78
N LYS A 195 6.52 -32.82 8.51
CA LYS A 195 6.67 -33.03 9.97
C LYS A 195 5.47 -32.53 10.78
N HIS A 196 4.86 -31.42 10.37
CA HIS A 196 3.74 -30.79 11.08
C HIS A 196 2.36 -31.17 10.51
N GLY A 197 2.29 -32.07 9.53
CA GLY A 197 1.03 -32.50 8.89
C GLY A 197 0.30 -31.39 8.14
N LEU A 198 1.01 -30.34 7.71
CA LEU A 198 0.43 -29.17 7.04
C LEU A 198 0.34 -29.41 5.53
N LYS A 199 -0.79 -29.93 5.06
CA LYS A 199 -1.06 -29.98 3.61
C LYS A 199 -1.33 -28.57 3.07
N LYS A 200 -0.75 -28.28 1.90
CA LYS A 200 -1.08 -27.09 1.12
C LYS A 200 -2.55 -27.23 0.66
N MET A 201 -3.41 -26.29 1.08
CA MET A 201 -4.77 -26.17 0.53
C MET A 201 -4.75 -25.72 -0.93
#